data_AF-A0A1V8YF46-F1
#
_entry.id   AF-A0A1V8YF46-F1
#
_cell.length_a   1.000
_cell.length_b   1.000
_cell.length_c   1.000
_cell.angle_alpha   90.00
_cell.angle_beta   90.00
_cell.angle_gamma   90.00
#
_symmetry.space_group_name_H-M   'P 1'
#
loop_
_entity.id
_entity.type
_entity.pdbx_description
1 polymer ?
#
loop_
_entity_poly.entity_id
_entity_poly.type
_entity_poly.pdbx_seq_one_letter_code
_entity_poly.pdbx_strand_id
1 'polypeptide(L)' 'MKKANEKIRERIEANRFLYWEVAEKVGIAQSNLSVWLRTEMREDRKQRVEKAIDELLAERKEG' A
#
# COMPACT_ATOMS: atom_id res chain seq x y z
N MET A 1 5.95 19.98 1.06
CA MET A 1 4.55 19.49 1.18
C MET A 1 4.60 18.12 1.82
N LYS A 2 4.12 17.97 3.06
CA LYS A 2 4.02 16.66 3.76
C LYS A 2 3.19 15.72 2.88
N LYS A 3 3.79 14.66 2.35
CA LYS A 3 3.05 13.70 1.55
C LYS A 3 2.24 12.86 2.53
N ALA A 4 0.91 12.89 2.41
CA ALA A 4 0.08 11.98 3.17
C ALA A 4 0.57 10.54 2.90
N ASN A 5 0.67 9.73 3.96
CA ASN A 5 1.02 8.30 3.86
C ASN A 5 2.44 7.98 3.36
N GLU A 6 3.44 8.83 3.65
CA GLU A 6 4.86 8.58 3.34
C GLU A 6 5.33 7.17 3.73
N LYS A 7 4.96 6.69 4.93
CA LYS A 7 5.34 5.34 5.40
C LYS A 7 4.92 4.21 4.44
N ILE A 8 3.71 4.29 3.87
CA ILE A 8 3.20 3.27 2.94
C ILE A 8 3.98 3.36 1.63
N ARG A 9 4.24 4.58 1.17
CA ARG A 9 4.99 4.82 -0.07
C ARG A 9 6.42 4.30 0.05
N GLU A 10 7.10 4.60 1.16
CA GLU A 10 8.42 4.04 1.47
C GLU A 10 8.39 2.52 1.52
N ARG A 11 7.38 1.90 2.16
CA ARG A 11 7.28 0.43 2.21
C ARG A 11 7.13 -0.17 0.82
N ILE A 12 6.32 0.43 -0.05
CA ILE A 12 6.11 -0.03 -1.43
C ILE A 12 7.39 0.12 -2.25
N GLU A 13 8.05 1.29 -2.18
CA GLU A 13 9.27 1.57 -2.92
C GLU A 13 10.46 0.73 -2.43
N ALA A 14 10.65 0.59 -1.11
CA ALA A 14 11.71 -0.21 -0.50
C ALA A 14 11.61 -1.69 -0.87
N ASN A 15 10.38 -2.22 -0.95
CA ASN A 15 10.15 -3.61 -1.33
C ASN A 15 9.93 -3.81 -2.83
N ARG A 16 10.05 -2.74 -3.64
CA ARG A 16 9.78 -2.75 -5.09
C ARG A 16 8.44 -3.40 -5.45
N PHE A 17 7.40 -3.11 -4.67
CA PHE A 17 6.04 -3.53 -4.99
C PHE A 17 5.39 -2.58 -5.98
N LEU A 18 4.52 -3.13 -6.81
CA LEU A 18 3.70 -2.35 -7.71
C LEU A 18 2.41 -1.95 -7.01
N TYR A 19 1.93 -0.73 -7.27
CA TYR A 19 0.69 -0.23 -6.67
C TYR A 19 -0.53 -1.10 -6.98
N TRP A 20 -0.53 -1.79 -8.12
CA TRP A 20 -1.63 -2.69 -8.47
C TRP A 20 -1.62 -3.97 -7.61
N GLU A 21 -0.46 -4.52 -7.27
CA GLU A 21 -0.35 -5.72 -6.41
C GLU A 21 -0.95 -5.45 -5.03
N VAL A 22 -0.55 -4.31 -4.45
CA VAL A 22 -1.08 -3.87 -3.15
C VAL A 22 -2.58 -3.62 -3.25
N ALA A 23 -3.05 -2.98 -4.34
CA ALA A 23 -4.46 -2.73 -4.54
C ALA A 23 -5.28 -4.02 -4.67
N GLU A 24 -4.79 -5.01 -5.42
CA GLU A 24 -5.42 -6.32 -5.54
C GLU A 24 -5.52 -7.03 -4.19
N LYS A 25 -4.44 -7.03 -3.40
CA LYS A 25 -4.44 -7.66 -2.08
C LYS A 25 -5.37 -6.96 -1.08
N VAL A 26 -5.49 -5.63 -1.18
CA VAL A 26 -6.47 -4.84 -0.41
C VAL A 26 -7.91 -5.06 -0.91
N GLY A 27 -8.10 -5.58 -2.12
CA GLY A 27 -9.41 -5.75 -2.76
C GLY A 27 -9.99 -4.46 -3.34
N ILE A 28 -9.13 -3.54 -3.80
CA ILE A 28 -9.52 -2.25 -4.40
C ILE A 28 -8.89 -2.05 -5.77
N ALA A 29 -9.43 -1.11 -6.54
CA ALA A 29 -8.79 -0.68 -7.78
C ALA A 29 -7.51 0.11 -7.51
N GLN A 30 -6.49 -0.05 -8.37
CA GLN A 30 -5.24 0.73 -8.35
C GLN A 30 -5.50 2.24 -8.36
N SER A 31 -6.53 2.68 -9.08
CA SER A 31 -6.98 4.08 -9.13
C SER A 31 -7.34 4.60 -7.74
N ASN A 32 -8.04 3.80 -6.94
CA ASN A 32 -8.43 4.15 -5.57
C ASN A 32 -7.20 4.24 -4.68
N LEU A 33 -6.27 3.29 -4.79
CA LEU A 33 -5.02 3.34 -4.04
C LEU A 33 -4.22 4.60 -4.36
N SER A 34 -4.15 4.99 -5.64
CA SER A 34 -3.47 6.23 -6.05
C SER A 34 -4.12 7.49 -5.47
N VAL A 35 -5.45 7.53 -5.37
CA VAL A 35 -6.18 8.61 -4.69
C VAL A 35 -5.86 8.60 -3.19
N TRP A 36 -5.90 7.44 -2.55
CA TRP A 36 -5.63 7.28 -1.12
C TRP A 36 -4.20 7.65 -0.73
N LEU A 37 -3.22 7.42 -1.60
CA LEU A 37 -1.84 7.86 -1.38
C LEU A 37 -1.67 9.38 -1.52
N ARG A 38 -2.59 10.06 -2.19
CA ARG A 38 -2.59 11.53 -2.36
C ARG A 38 -3.44 12.24 -1.32
N THR A 39 -4.39 11.55 -0.68
CA THR A 39 -5.28 12.09 0.34
C THR A 39 -4.95 11.55 1.73
N GLU A 40 -5.36 12.25 2.79
CA GLU A 40 -5.19 11.74 4.14
C GLU A 40 -6.08 10.50 4.34
N MET A 41 -5.46 9.34 4.55
CA MET A 41 -6.20 8.11 4.83
C MET A 41 -6.61 8.07 6.30
N ARG A 42 -7.84 7.64 6.57
CA ARG A 42 -8.23 7.20 7.91
C ARG A 42 -7.38 6.01 8.34
N GLU A 43 -7.07 5.91 9.63
CA GLU A 43 -6.22 4.86 10.19
C GLU A 43 -6.68 3.44 9.83
N ASP A 44 -7.99 3.21 9.76
CA ASP A 44 -8.59 1.93 9.35
C ASP A 44 -8.16 1.50 7.93
N ARG A 45 -8.23 2.43 6.96
CA ARG A 45 -7.78 2.17 5.58
C ARG A 45 -6.28 1.96 5.52
N LYS A 46 -5.54 2.73 6.33
CA LYS A 46 -4.09 2.66 6.40
C LYS A 46 -3.64 1.28 6.90
N GLN A 47 -4.26 0.76 7.96
CA GLN A 47 -4.00 -0.58 8.47
C GLN A 47 -4.31 -1.67 7.44
N ARG A 48 -5.41 -1.56 6.69
CA ARG A 48 -5.71 -2.50 5.59
C ARG A 48 -4.61 -2.53 4.53
N VAL A 49 -4.14 -1.36 4.09
CA VAL A 49 -3.06 -1.26 3.11
C VAL A 49 -1.75 -1.79 3.67
N GLU A 50 -1.41 -1.45 4.92
CA GLU A 50 -0.20 -1.96 5.56
C GLU A 50 -0.23 -3.49 5.71
N LYS A 51 -1.37 -4.06 6.11
CA LYS A 51 -1.54 -5.51 6.20
C LYS A 51 -1.38 -6.19 4.85
N ALA A 52 -1.97 -5.63 3.80
CA ALA A 52 -1.82 -6.16 2.46
C ALA A 52 -0.37 -6.12 1.96
N ILE A 53 0.39 -5.07 2.29
CA ILE A 53 1.83 -5.00 1.99
C ILE A 53 2.61 -6.06 2.76
N ASP A 54 2.27 -6.29 4.04
CA ASP A 54 2.91 -7.31 4.88
C ASP A 54 2.65 -8.72 4.32
N GLU A 55 1.42 -9.00 3.89
CA GLU A 55 1.09 -10.27 3.24
C GLU A 55 1.84 -10.45 1.92
N LEU A 56 1.90 -9.42 1.07
CA LEU A 56 2.70 -9.46 -0.17
C LEU A 56 4.20 -9.65 0.10
N LEU A 57 4.70 -9.06 1.20
CA LEU A 57 6.07 -9.25 1.65
C LEU A 57 6.35 -10.69 2.04
N ALA A 58 5.44 -11.31 2.81
CA ALA A 58 5.55 -12.70 3.16
C ALA A 58 5.55 -13.59 1.91
N GLU A 59 4.61 -13.38 0.99
CA GLU A 59 4.52 -14.14 -0.27
C GLU A 59 5.79 -14.02 -1.12
N ARG A 60 6.39 -12.83 -1.20
CA ARG A 60 7.62 -12.60 -1.97
C ARG A 60 8.88 -13.17 -1.31
N LYS A 61 8.86 -13.39 0.01
CA LYS A 61 10.01 -13.92 0.76
C LYS A 61 10.10 -15.44 0.71
N GLU A 62 8.99 -16.11 0.41
CA GLU A 62 8.90 -17.56 0.23
C GLU A 62 9.12 -18.03 -1.23
N GLY A 63 9.21 -17.09 -2.18
CA GLY A 63 9.42 -17.35 -3.61
C GLY A 63 10.87 -17.25 -4.09
#